data_AF-A0A3N5V6C0-F1
#
_entry.id   AF-A0A3N5V6C0-F1
#
_cell.length_a   1.000
_cell.length_b   1.000
_cell.length_c   1.000
_cell.angle_alpha   90.00
_cell.angle_beta   90.00
_cell.angle_gamma   90.00
#
_symmetry.space_group_name_H-M   'P 1'
#
loop_
_entity.id
_entity.type
_entity.pdbx_description
1 polymer ?
#
loop_
_entity_poly.entity_id
_entity_poly.type
_entity_poly.pdbx_seq_one_letter_code
_entity_poly.pdbx_strand_id
1 'polypeptide(L)'
;MHLPRVVIVRVNELVGYGLVAGQYIAPGTIIGEYSGVIVKVAPIATNESMDNTYFAPYSTDEVPSSEMFVIDAKKAGNPTRFINHSDDNSNAVWVPVFDGEKFRLIVAATKAIPDGKQILLKYRLSYWLNPLIPNPVPTS
;
A
#
# COMPACT_ATOMS: atom_id res chain seq x y z
N MET A 1 2.16 2.44 21.71
CA MET A 1 1.86 3.33 20.57
C MET A 1 0.42 3.07 20.16
N HIS A 2 -0.42 4.11 20.05
CA HIS A 2 -1.80 3.97 19.57
C HIS A 2 -1.85 4.43 18.11
N LEU A 3 -2.30 3.56 17.21
CA LEU A 3 -2.48 3.92 15.81
C LEU A 3 -3.72 4.82 15.66
N PRO A 4 -3.73 5.78 14.73
CA PRO A 4 -4.90 6.62 14.49
C PRO A 4 -6.09 5.79 14.00
N ARG A 5 -7.31 6.24 14.32
CA ARG A 5 -8.52 5.65 13.76
C ARG A 5 -8.55 5.85 12.24
N VAL A 6 -8.83 4.77 11.52
CA VAL A 6 -9.05 4.77 10.06
C VAL A 6 -10.37 4.05 9.74
N VAL A 7 -10.98 4.41 8.62
CA VAL A 7 -12.28 3.85 8.20
C VAL A 7 -12.21 3.46 6.73
N ILE A 8 -12.76 2.30 6.38
CA ILE A 8 -12.90 1.88 4.99
C ILE A 8 -14.25 2.41 4.49
N VAL A 9 -14.21 3.13 3.38
CA VAL A 9 -15.40 3.71 2.74
C VAL A 9 -15.46 3.30 1.28
N ARG A 10 -16.67 3.29 0.72
CA ARG A 10 -16.85 3.18 -0.72
C ARG A 10 -16.56 4.54 -1.36
N VAL A 11 -15.59 4.58 -2.27
CA VAL A 11 -15.17 5.82 -2.96
C VAL A 11 -16.08 6.09 -4.14
N ASN A 12 -16.15 5.18 -5.11
CA ASN A 12 -17.08 5.19 -6.24
C ASN A 12 -17.05 3.82 -6.96
N GLU A 13 -17.85 3.65 -8.02
CA GLU A 13 -17.91 2.40 -8.81
C GLU A 13 -16.57 2.02 -9.46
N LEU A 14 -15.75 3.00 -9.85
CA LEU A 14 -14.51 2.79 -10.60
C LEU A 14 -13.35 2.38 -9.70
N VAL A 15 -13.21 3.04 -8.54
CA VAL A 15 -12.14 2.83 -7.56
C VAL A 15 -12.50 1.74 -6.56
N GLY A 16 -13.78 1.55 -6.28
CA GLY A 16 -14.26 0.64 -5.25
C GLY A 16 -14.10 1.25 -3.85
N TYR A 17 -13.28 0.62 -3.00
CA TYR A 17 -13.10 1.03 -1.60
C TYR A 17 -11.83 1.85 -1.41
N GLY A 18 -11.83 2.68 -0.36
CA GLY A 18 -10.72 3.53 0.01
C GLY A 18 -10.57 3.61 1.53
N LEU A 19 -9.36 3.88 2.00
CA LEU A 19 -9.09 4.16 3.39
C LEU A 19 -9.13 5.67 3.66
N VAL A 20 -9.95 6.10 4.61
CA VAL A 20 -10.00 7.48 5.08
C VAL A 20 -9.49 7.59 6.51
N ALA A 21 -8.95 8.76 6.85
CA ALA A 21 -8.70 9.12 8.22
C ALA A 21 -10.02 9.19 8.98
N GLY A 22 -10.11 8.53 10.12
CA GLY A 22 -11.26 8.63 11.02
C GLY A 22 -11.07 9.71 12.08
N GLN A 23 -10.00 10.49 12.01
CA GLN A 23 -9.69 11.61 12.89
C GLN A 23 -8.64 12.47 12.16
N TYR A 24 -8.29 13.64 12.70
CA TYR A 24 -7.12 14.35 12.22
C TYR A 24 -5.84 13.53 12.45
N ILE A 25 -5.02 13.37 11.40
CA ILE A 25 -3.72 12.70 11.44
C ILE A 25 -2.65 13.73 11.14
N ALA A 26 -1.74 13.95 12.08
CA ALA A 26 -0.63 14.88 11.92
C ALA A 26 0.46 14.31 10.97
N PRO A 27 1.22 15.17 10.26
CA PRO A 27 2.40 14.73 9.51
C PRO A 27 3.37 13.93 10.40
N GLY A 28 4.00 12.90 9.84
CA GLY A 28 4.92 12.00 10.54
C GLY A 28 4.24 10.91 11.38
N THR A 29 2.91 10.93 11.51
CA THR A 29 2.18 9.89 12.25
C THR A 29 2.22 8.56 11.51
N ILE A 30 2.58 7.49 12.23
CA ILE A 30 2.43 6.12 11.73
C ILE A 30 0.93 5.78 11.67
N ILE A 31 0.45 5.46 10.48
CA ILE A 31 -0.95 5.10 10.22
C ILE A 31 -1.17 3.61 10.52
N GLY A 32 -0.22 2.77 10.11
CA GLY A 32 -0.28 1.33 10.34
C GLY A 32 0.75 0.58 9.51
N GLU A 33 0.84 -0.73 9.71
CA GLU A 33 1.65 -1.64 8.89
C GLU A 33 0.85 -2.10 7.67
N TYR A 34 1.48 -2.26 6.52
CA TYR A 34 0.92 -2.99 5.38
C TYR A 34 1.19 -4.47 5.52
N SER A 35 0.22 -5.17 6.09
CA SER A 35 0.31 -6.61 6.34
C SER A 35 -0.34 -7.41 5.22
N GLY A 36 0.25 -8.57 4.93
CA GLY A 36 -0.30 -9.57 4.04
C GLY A 36 0.47 -10.88 4.15
N VAL A 37 0.18 -11.81 3.25
CA VAL A 37 0.95 -13.07 3.15
C VAL A 37 2.26 -12.77 2.42
N ILE A 38 3.39 -13.20 2.97
CA ILE A 38 4.66 -13.13 2.25
C ILE A 38 4.69 -14.26 1.22
N VAL A 39 4.79 -13.91 -0.05
CA VAL A 39 4.83 -14.87 -1.16
C VAL A 39 6.08 -14.67 -2.00
N LYS A 40 6.68 -15.78 -2.43
CA LYS A 40 7.78 -15.75 -3.39
C LYS A 40 7.20 -15.51 -4.79
N VAL A 41 7.77 -14.57 -5.53
CA VAL A 41 7.39 -14.23 -6.90
C VAL A 41 8.56 -14.44 -7.85
N ALA A 42 8.24 -14.89 -9.07
CA ALA A 42 9.16 -14.80 -10.19
C ALA A 42 9.19 -13.35 -10.71
N PRO A 43 10.24 -12.93 -11.45
CA PRO A 43 10.28 -11.61 -12.07
C PRO A 43 9.01 -11.31 -12.88
N ILE A 44 8.40 -10.16 -12.58
CA ILE A 44 7.05 -9.75 -13.04
C ILE A 44 6.87 -9.88 -14.56
N ALA A 45 7.94 -9.76 -15.34
CA ALA A 45 7.93 -9.80 -16.80
C ALA A 45 7.50 -11.14 -17.43
N THR A 46 7.22 -12.18 -16.65
CA THR A 46 7.04 -13.56 -17.18
C THR A 46 5.70 -14.23 -16.88
N ASN A 47 4.78 -13.58 -16.16
CA ASN A 47 3.53 -14.24 -15.74
C ASN A 47 2.28 -13.40 -16.00
N GLU A 48 1.68 -13.59 -17.17
CA GLU A 48 0.43 -12.94 -17.60
C GLU A 48 -0.79 -13.26 -16.71
N SER A 49 -0.70 -14.32 -15.89
CA SER A 49 -1.77 -14.72 -14.96
C SER A 49 -1.64 -14.11 -13.56
N MET A 50 -0.57 -13.37 -13.29
CA MET A 50 -0.28 -12.86 -11.96
C MET A 50 -1.10 -11.61 -11.64
N ASP A 51 -2.01 -11.73 -10.67
CA ASP A 51 -2.73 -10.60 -10.10
C ASP A 51 -1.92 -9.96 -8.96
N ASN A 52 -1.33 -8.80 -9.22
CA ASN A 52 -0.51 -8.06 -8.26
C ASN A 52 -1.27 -6.90 -7.56
N THR A 53 -2.61 -6.83 -7.68
CA THR A 53 -3.43 -5.68 -7.22
C THR A 53 -3.17 -5.28 -5.77
N TYR A 54 -2.78 -6.24 -4.91
CA TYR A 54 -2.49 -6.01 -3.50
C TYR A 54 -1.04 -6.34 -3.12
N PHE A 55 -0.12 -6.29 -4.08
CA PHE A 55 1.30 -6.54 -3.82
C PHE A 55 1.99 -5.27 -3.35
N ALA A 56 2.73 -5.41 -2.26
CA ALA A 56 3.71 -4.43 -1.82
C ALA A 56 5.10 -5.07 -1.74
N PRO A 57 6.19 -4.31 -1.99
CA PRO A 57 7.53 -4.86 -1.99
C PRO A 57 7.91 -5.38 -0.60
N TYR A 58 8.50 -6.57 -0.54
CA TYR A 58 9.16 -7.13 0.64
C TYR A 58 10.69 -7.02 0.46
N SER A 59 11.20 -5.86 0.04
CA SER A 59 12.63 -5.72 -0.27
C SER A 59 13.31 -4.72 0.65
N THR A 60 14.43 -5.14 1.21
CA THR A 60 15.40 -4.33 1.96
C THR A 60 16.80 -4.80 1.60
N ASP A 61 17.75 -3.88 1.52
CA ASP A 61 19.17 -4.18 1.27
C ASP A 61 19.78 -5.05 2.39
N GLU A 62 19.14 -5.08 3.56
CA GLU A 62 19.58 -5.86 4.74
C GLU A 62 19.23 -7.35 4.65
N VAL A 63 18.32 -7.74 3.75
CA VAL A 63 17.89 -9.13 3.58
C VAL A 63 18.22 -9.57 2.15
N PRO A 64 19.31 -10.34 1.95
CA PRO A 64 19.69 -10.86 0.64
C PRO A 64 18.53 -11.62 -0.01
N SER A 65 18.34 -11.45 -1.31
CA SER A 65 17.29 -12.13 -2.07
C SER A 65 15.85 -11.77 -1.71
N SER A 66 15.64 -10.72 -0.90
CA SER A 66 14.31 -10.24 -0.49
C SER A 66 13.49 -9.69 -1.67
N GLU A 67 14.14 -9.26 -2.74
CA GLU A 67 13.50 -8.82 -3.99
C GLU A 67 12.67 -9.91 -4.68
N MET A 68 12.87 -11.19 -4.33
CA MET A 68 12.05 -12.31 -4.80
C MET A 68 10.75 -12.47 -4.02
N PHE A 69 10.45 -11.60 -3.05
CA PHE A 69 9.27 -11.70 -2.21
C PHE A 69 8.42 -10.43 -2.27
N VAL A 70 7.13 -10.62 -2.08
CA VAL A 70 6.15 -9.53 -1.94
C VAL A 70 5.24 -9.82 -0.76
N ILE A 71 4.66 -8.75 -0.22
CA ILE A 71 3.53 -8.83 0.70
C ILE A 71 2.26 -8.82 -0.16
N ASP A 72 1.52 -9.94 -0.19
CA ASP A 72 0.22 -10.04 -0.85
C ASP A 72 -0.91 -9.85 0.16
N ALA A 73 -1.57 -8.69 0.12
CA ALA A 73 -2.68 -8.38 1.00
C ALA A 73 -4.06 -8.89 0.47
N LYS A 74 -4.11 -9.61 -0.66
CA LYS A 74 -5.37 -9.94 -1.35
C LYS A 74 -6.34 -10.75 -0.49
N LYS A 75 -5.84 -11.81 0.15
CA LYS A 75 -6.65 -12.77 0.94
C LYS A 75 -6.53 -12.57 2.45
N ALA A 76 -5.41 -12.04 2.91
CA ALA A 76 -5.16 -11.73 4.31
C ALA A 76 -4.42 -10.40 4.39
N GLY A 77 -4.83 -9.52 5.30
CA GLY A 77 -4.22 -8.20 5.46
C GLY A 77 -5.00 -7.36 6.46
N ASN A 78 -4.82 -6.06 6.40
CA ASN A 78 -5.49 -5.10 7.30
C ASN A 78 -5.99 -3.88 6.52
N PRO A 79 -6.64 -2.89 7.16
CA PRO A 79 -7.25 -1.75 6.45
C PRO A 79 -6.31 -0.96 5.53
N THR A 80 -4.99 -0.95 5.77
CA THR A 80 -4.02 -0.24 4.91
C THR A 80 -4.00 -0.75 3.47
N ARG A 81 -4.49 -1.96 3.20
CA ARG A 81 -4.67 -2.50 1.84
C ARG A 81 -5.62 -1.69 0.96
N PHE A 82 -6.49 -0.87 1.56
CA PHE A 82 -7.46 -0.02 0.86
C PHE A 82 -6.95 1.40 0.61
N ILE A 83 -5.68 1.69 0.92
CA ILE A 83 -5.09 2.99 0.58
C ILE A 83 -4.89 3.05 -0.93
N ASN A 84 -5.54 4.00 -1.61
CA ASN A 84 -5.48 4.12 -3.06
C ASN A 84 -4.28 4.93 -3.56
N HIS A 85 -4.03 4.82 -4.87
CA HIS A 85 -3.05 5.61 -5.59
C HIS A 85 -3.51 7.06 -5.79
N SER A 86 -2.58 8.02 -5.68
CA SER A 86 -2.68 9.32 -6.35
C SER A 86 -1.28 9.91 -6.55
N ASP A 87 -0.96 10.37 -7.76
CA ASP A 87 0.29 11.07 -8.04
C ASP A 87 0.33 12.45 -7.38
N ASP A 88 -0.72 13.26 -7.57
CA ASP A 88 -0.74 14.66 -7.15
C ASP A 88 -1.20 14.87 -5.69
N ASN A 89 -2.07 13.98 -5.21
CA ASN A 89 -2.72 14.13 -3.89
C ASN A 89 -2.19 13.15 -2.83
N SER A 90 -1.09 12.44 -3.10
CA SER A 90 -0.46 11.57 -2.10
C SER A 90 -0.13 12.35 -0.81
N ASN A 91 -0.50 11.74 0.32
CA ASN A 91 -0.37 12.32 1.66
C ASN A 91 0.18 11.32 2.69
N ALA A 92 0.57 10.13 2.23
CA ALA A 92 1.28 9.13 2.99
C ALA A 92 2.45 8.54 2.19
N VAL A 93 3.32 7.78 2.84
CA VAL A 93 4.45 7.08 2.22
C VAL A 93 4.66 5.70 2.84
N TRP A 94 5.21 4.78 2.05
CA TRP A 94 5.74 3.51 2.52
C TRP A 94 7.10 3.72 3.19
N VAL A 95 7.28 3.13 4.38
CA VAL A 95 8.53 3.15 5.13
C VAL A 95 8.95 1.71 5.37
N PRO A 96 9.91 1.18 4.59
CA PRO A 96 10.49 -0.13 4.87
C PRO A 96 11.28 -0.04 6.18
N VAL A 97 11.03 -0.97 7.08
CA VAL A 97 11.70 -1.05 8.39
C VAL A 97 12.12 -2.49 8.63
N PHE A 98 13.35 -2.70 9.06
CA PHE A 98 13.77 -3.95 9.68
C PHE A 98 13.82 -3.74 11.19
N ASP A 99 13.04 -4.50 11.94
CA ASP A 99 12.95 -4.34 13.40
C ASP A 99 14.02 -5.14 14.17
N GLY A 100 14.98 -5.74 13.46
CA GLY A 100 15.99 -6.65 13.99
C GLY A 100 15.62 -8.13 13.86
N GLU A 101 14.34 -8.45 13.66
CA GLU A 101 13.88 -9.82 13.39
C GLU A 101 13.29 -9.97 12.00
N LYS A 102 12.49 -9.00 11.55
CA LYS A 102 11.76 -9.10 10.29
C LYS A 102 11.59 -7.76 9.60
N PHE A 103 11.46 -7.84 8.28
CA PHE A 103 11.03 -6.72 7.46
C PHE A 103 9.55 -6.41 7.72
N ARG A 104 9.25 -5.12 7.79
CA ARG A 104 7.90 -4.56 7.88
C ARG A 104 7.79 -3.40 6.91
N LEU A 105 6.60 -3.25 6.33
CA LEU A 105 6.28 -2.10 5.51
C LEU A 105 5.30 -1.22 6.25
N ILE A 106 5.77 -0.08 6.77
CA ILE A 106 4.95 0.86 7.52
C ILE A 106 4.37 1.92 6.59
N VAL A 107 3.18 2.42 6.90
CA VAL A 107 2.59 3.60 6.27
C VAL A 107 2.65 4.76 7.24
N ALA A 108 3.26 5.86 6.82
CA ALA A 108 3.33 7.10 7.59
C ALA A 108 2.75 8.28 6.81
N ALA A 109 2.07 9.19 7.51
CA ALA A 109 1.56 10.42 6.93
C ALA A 109 2.72 11.37 6.57
N THR A 110 2.72 11.91 5.34
CA THR A 110 3.68 12.94 4.90
C THR A 110 3.11 14.34 5.00
N LYS A 111 1.77 14.45 5.02
CA LYS A 111 1.02 15.70 5.15
C LYS A 111 -0.03 15.53 6.26
N ALA A 112 -0.63 16.63 6.69
CA ALA A 112 -1.79 16.56 7.56
C ALA A 112 -2.96 15.92 6.80
N ILE A 113 -3.67 14.99 7.44
CA ILE A 113 -4.84 14.31 6.85
C ILE A 113 -6.05 14.64 7.73
N PRO A 114 -6.94 15.54 7.28
CA PRO A 114 -8.17 15.85 8.01
C PRO A 114 -9.09 14.64 8.13
N ASP A 115 -9.96 14.64 9.16
CA ASP A 115 -10.99 13.62 9.34
C ASP A 115 -11.86 13.47 8.08
N GLY A 116 -12.17 12.23 7.71
CA GLY A 116 -12.91 11.84 6.52
C GLY A 116 -12.16 11.97 5.19
N LYS A 117 -10.91 12.47 5.18
CA LYS A 117 -10.11 12.54 3.93
C LYS A 117 -9.42 11.22 3.64
N GLN A 118 -9.32 10.88 2.35
CA GLN A 118 -8.60 9.67 1.93
C GLN A 118 -7.13 9.77 2.29
N ILE A 119 -6.61 8.64 2.78
CA ILE A 119 -5.19 8.37 2.85
C ILE A 119 -4.80 7.85 1.47
N LEU A 120 -3.78 8.46 0.87
CA LEU A 120 -3.37 8.21 -0.52
C LEU A 120 -1.86 8.04 -0.60
N LEU A 121 -1.43 7.05 -1.37
CA LEU A 121 -0.03 6.71 -1.61
C LEU A 121 0.32 6.92 -3.09
N LYS A 122 1.60 7.14 -3.36
CA LYS A 122 2.12 6.98 -4.72
C LYS A 122 2.54 5.53 -4.92
N TYR A 123 1.75 4.80 -5.70
CA TYR A 123 2.08 3.42 -6.08
C TYR A 123 3.35 3.35 -6.95
N ARG A 124 4.04 2.21 -6.88
CA ARG A 124 5.24 1.94 -7.68
C ARG A 124 4.87 1.47 -9.09
N LEU A 125 5.80 1.62 -10.03
CA LEU A 125 5.66 1.17 -11.41
C LEU A 125 5.22 -0.30 -11.53
N SER A 126 5.69 -1.16 -10.63
CA SER A 126 5.36 -2.60 -10.62
C SER A 126 3.87 -2.88 -10.54
N TYR A 127 3.08 -2.02 -9.88
CA TYR A 127 1.63 -2.12 -9.85
C TYR A 127 1.04 -1.96 -11.26
N TRP A 128 1.50 -0.96 -12.01
CA TRP A 128 1.01 -0.64 -13.36
C TRP A 128 1.44 -1.66 -14.43
N LEU A 129 2.36 -2.56 -14.12
CA LEU A 129 2.73 -3.69 -14.97
C LEU A 129 1.76 -4.88 -14.83
N ASN A 130 0.68 -4.74 -14.05
CA ASN A 130 -0.35 -5.77 -13.93
C ASN A 130 -1.21 -5.84 -15.20
N PRO A 131 -1.24 -6.96 -15.92
CA PRO A 131 -2.08 -7.11 -17.11
C PRO A 131 -3.58 -7.07 -16.81
N LEU A 132 -3.99 -7.29 -15.55
CA LEU A 132 -5.39 -7.25 -15.12
C LEU A 132 -5.86 -5.83 -14.76
N ILE A 133 -4.96 -4.85 -14.70
CA ILE A 133 -5.32 -3.46 -14.43
C ILE A 133 -5.53 -2.76 -15.78
N PRO A 134 -6.75 -2.25 -16.06
CA PRO A 134 -7.02 -1.56 -17.31
C PRO A 134 -6.17 -0.30 -17.42
N ASN A 135 -5.50 -0.13 -18.58
CA ASN A 135 -4.57 0.97 -18.81
C ASN A 135 -5.25 2.09 -19.63
N PRO A 136 -5.20 3.38 -19.21
CA PRO A 136 -4.82 3.90 -17.89
C PRO A 136 -6.07 4.08 -16.99
N VAL A 137 -5.94 3.69 -15.72
CA VAL A 137 -6.87 4.14 -14.67
C VAL A 137 -6.74 5.67 -14.56
N PRO A 138 -7.84 6.46 -14.62
CA PRO A 138 -7.76 7.92 -14.60
C PRO A 138 -7.00 8.42 -13.37
N THR A 139 -5.98 9.26 -13.60
CA THR A 139 -5.41 10.10 -12.54
C THR A 139 -6.54 11.01 -12.07
N SER A 140 -6.94 10.82 -10.80
CA SER A 140 -7.93 11.63 -10.09
C SER A 140 -7.79 13.13 -10.37
#